data_AF-A0A6C0BMY1-F1
#
_entry.id   AF-A0A6C0BMY1-F1
#
_cell.length_a   1.000
_cell.length_b   1.000
_cell.length_c   1.000
_cell.angle_alpha   90.00
_cell.angle_beta   90.00
_cell.angle_gamma   90.00
#
_symmetry.space_group_name_H-M   'P 1'
#
loop_
_entity.id
_entity.type
_entity.pdbx_description
1 polymer ?
#
loop_
_entity_poly.entity_id
_entity_poly.type
_entity_poly.pdbx_seq_one_letter_code
_entity_poly.pdbx_strand_id
1 'polypeptide(L)'
;MSAVQRNPLSIGSIHPDDQTEDLCLLAIASQAFGVFDLIHPKNHTPAVLRAAIEYRPDIIIRIAPEKLTDDLCMLALQLDTSIVRSMVRRVPHERRTKEVCLVAVQINGLAIQYLNFEEKTPAVCLAAVQQDGNAIQYVPHYLRTPEICVAAVNQNVSAVQFL
;
A
#
# COMPACT_ATOMS: atom_id res chain seq x y z
N MET A 1 -17.92 -5.15 -31.85
CA MET A 1 -17.69 -4.45 -30.56
C MET A 1 -18.12 -5.39 -29.44
N SER A 2 -17.26 -5.64 -28.46
CA SER A 2 -17.63 -6.46 -27.29
C SER A 2 -18.63 -5.69 -26.41
N ALA A 3 -19.44 -6.40 -25.61
CA ALA A 3 -20.38 -5.76 -24.67
C ALA A 3 -19.66 -4.79 -23.71
N VAL A 4 -18.45 -5.15 -23.30
CA VAL A 4 -17.56 -4.36 -22.43
C VAL A 4 -17.19 -3.02 -23.04
N GLN A 5 -16.99 -2.94 -24.36
CA GLN A 5 -16.69 -1.66 -25.04
C GLN A 5 -17.85 -0.65 -24.95
N ARG A 6 -19.09 -1.13 -24.86
CA ARG A 6 -20.28 -0.27 -24.76
C ARG A 6 -20.64 0.03 -23.31
N ASN A 7 -20.45 -0.94 -22.43
CA ASN A 7 -20.68 -0.82 -20.99
C ASN A 7 -19.61 -1.61 -20.23
N PRO A 8 -18.62 -0.95 -19.63
CA PRO A 8 -17.55 -1.61 -18.89
C PRO A 8 -18.04 -2.50 -17.74
N LEU A 9 -19.18 -2.15 -17.13
CA LEU A 9 -19.79 -2.92 -16.04
C LEU A 9 -20.39 -4.24 -16.51
N SER A 10 -20.57 -4.44 -17.83
CA SER A 10 -21.04 -5.73 -18.36
C SER A 10 -20.04 -6.86 -18.13
N ILE A 11 -18.78 -6.57 -17.77
CA ILE A 11 -17.78 -7.57 -17.39
C ILE A 11 -18.30 -8.48 -16.26
N GLY A 12 -19.12 -7.95 -15.35
CA GLY A 12 -19.72 -8.73 -14.24
C GLY A 12 -20.81 -9.71 -14.68
N SER A 13 -21.33 -9.59 -15.90
CA SER A 13 -22.29 -10.54 -16.47
C SER A 13 -21.63 -11.62 -17.33
N ILE A 14 -20.32 -11.52 -17.58
CA ILE A 14 -19.54 -12.50 -18.33
C ILE A 14 -19.13 -13.63 -17.39
N HIS A 15 -19.28 -14.88 -17.82
CA HIS A 15 -18.86 -16.03 -17.03
C HIS A 15 -17.37 -15.91 -16.69
N PRO A 16 -16.91 -16.27 -15.48
CA PRO A 16 -15.52 -16.08 -15.09
C PRO A 16 -14.49 -16.68 -16.06
N ASP A 17 -14.76 -17.81 -16.71
CA ASP A 17 -13.85 -18.41 -17.71
C ASP A 17 -13.75 -17.62 -19.02
N ASP A 18 -14.73 -16.77 -19.30
CA ASP A 18 -14.80 -15.95 -20.51
C ASP A 18 -14.30 -14.51 -20.28
N GLN A 19 -14.02 -14.13 -19.02
CA GLN A 19 -13.38 -12.86 -18.66
C GLN A 19 -11.88 -12.92 -18.98
N THR A 20 -11.53 -12.83 -20.26
CA THR A 20 -10.12 -12.81 -20.70
C THR A 20 -9.36 -11.61 -20.13
N GLU A 21 -8.02 -11.71 -20.06
CA GLU A 21 -7.17 -10.61 -19.61
C GLU A 21 -7.41 -9.33 -20.42
N ASP A 22 -7.51 -9.43 -21.75
CA ASP A 22 -7.82 -8.28 -22.63
C ASP A 22 -9.16 -7.63 -22.31
N LEU A 23 -10.20 -8.43 -22.00
CA LEU A 23 -11.50 -7.88 -21.62
C LEU A 23 -11.45 -7.19 -20.25
N CYS A 24 -10.69 -7.75 -19.30
CA CYS A 24 -10.48 -7.14 -18.00
C CYS A 24 -9.72 -5.80 -18.11
N LEU A 25 -8.63 -5.78 -18.90
CA LEU A 25 -7.84 -4.58 -19.15
C LEU A 25 -8.66 -3.51 -19.88
N LEU A 26 -9.43 -3.90 -20.89
CA LEU A 26 -10.35 -3.02 -21.59
C LEU A 26 -11.40 -2.41 -20.64
N ALA A 27 -11.97 -3.22 -19.74
CA ALA A 27 -12.92 -2.74 -18.76
C ALA A 27 -12.28 -1.73 -17.79
N ILE A 28 -11.06 -2.00 -17.30
CA ILE A 28 -10.33 -1.08 -16.41
C ILE A 28 -9.96 0.22 -17.13
N ALA A 29 -9.51 0.14 -18.39
CA ALA A 29 -9.12 1.29 -19.20
C ALA A 29 -10.26 2.28 -19.44
N SER A 30 -11.52 1.84 -19.31
CA SER A 30 -12.69 2.72 -19.36
C SER A 30 -12.80 3.67 -18.17
N GLN A 31 -12.05 3.44 -17.09
CA GLN A 31 -12.07 4.24 -15.87
C GLN A 31 -13.47 4.32 -15.23
N ALA A 32 -14.29 3.29 -15.41
CA ALA A 32 -15.57 3.19 -14.73
C ALA A 32 -15.40 2.70 -13.28
N PHE A 33 -16.05 3.40 -12.33
CA PHE A 33 -16.03 3.02 -10.92
C PHE A 33 -16.66 1.63 -10.71
N GLY A 34 -16.05 0.80 -9.86
CA GLY A 34 -16.57 -0.52 -9.49
C GLY A 34 -16.22 -1.67 -10.44
N VAL A 35 -15.61 -1.39 -11.61
CA VAL A 35 -15.23 -2.45 -12.58
C VAL A 35 -14.37 -3.54 -11.95
N PHE A 36 -13.38 -3.16 -11.14
CA PHE A 36 -12.50 -4.13 -10.48
C PHE A 36 -13.26 -5.14 -9.62
N ASP A 37 -14.32 -4.70 -8.93
CA ASP A 37 -15.10 -5.59 -8.05
C ASP A 37 -15.98 -6.58 -8.83
N LEU A 38 -16.14 -6.35 -10.14
CA LEU A 38 -16.88 -7.22 -11.06
C LEU A 38 -15.98 -8.22 -11.78
N ILE A 39 -14.65 -8.03 -11.74
CA ILE A 39 -13.70 -9.00 -12.28
C ILE A 39 -13.60 -10.15 -11.29
N HIS A 40 -13.79 -11.37 -11.77
CA HIS A 40 -13.70 -12.54 -10.91
C HIS A 40 -12.27 -12.69 -10.37
N PRO A 41 -12.07 -13.00 -9.08
CA PRO A 41 -10.74 -13.03 -8.46
C PRO A 41 -9.70 -13.90 -9.19
N LYS A 42 -10.13 -14.98 -9.84
CA LYS A 42 -9.26 -15.83 -10.66
C LYS A 42 -8.57 -15.07 -11.81
N ASN A 43 -9.22 -14.03 -12.34
CA ASN A 43 -8.75 -13.20 -13.46
C ASN A 43 -7.98 -11.95 -12.99
N HIS A 44 -7.69 -11.81 -11.69
CA HIS A 44 -6.74 -10.83 -11.19
C HIS A 44 -5.30 -11.28 -11.52
N THR A 45 -4.91 -11.15 -12.78
CA THR A 45 -3.55 -11.35 -13.25
C THR A 45 -2.65 -10.18 -12.84
N PRO A 46 -1.31 -10.31 -12.90
CA PRO A 46 -0.42 -9.18 -12.62
C PRO A 46 -0.71 -7.94 -13.47
N ALA A 47 -1.04 -8.11 -14.75
CA ALA A 47 -1.37 -7.00 -15.64
C ALA A 47 -2.68 -6.31 -15.24
N VAL A 48 -3.73 -7.09 -14.92
CA VAL A 48 -5.02 -6.56 -14.45
C VAL A 48 -4.87 -5.81 -13.14
N LEU A 49 -4.13 -6.38 -12.17
CA LEU A 49 -3.90 -5.73 -10.87
C LEU A 49 -3.12 -4.42 -11.02
N ARG A 50 -2.07 -4.44 -11.85
CA ARG A 50 -1.26 -3.25 -12.14
C ARG A 50 -2.11 -2.15 -12.77
N ALA A 51 -2.85 -2.46 -13.83
CA ALA A 51 -3.72 -1.49 -14.51
C ALA A 51 -4.79 -0.94 -13.57
N ALA A 52 -5.36 -1.77 -12.69
CA ALA A 52 -6.35 -1.34 -11.71
C ALA A 52 -5.75 -0.33 -10.70
N ILE A 53 -4.54 -0.61 -10.20
CA ILE A 53 -3.83 0.28 -9.27
C ILE A 53 -3.40 1.58 -9.94
N GLU A 54 -2.92 1.53 -11.19
CA GLU A 54 -2.56 2.72 -11.98
C GLU A 54 -3.74 3.67 -12.17
N TYR A 55 -4.95 3.13 -12.33
CA TYR A 55 -6.16 3.94 -12.36
C TYR A 55 -6.60 4.41 -10.96
N ARG A 56 -6.54 3.52 -9.95
CA ARG A 56 -7.07 3.82 -8.61
C ARG A 56 -6.26 3.09 -7.52
N PRO A 57 -5.30 3.77 -6.86
CA PRO A 57 -4.37 3.13 -5.94
C PRO A 57 -5.00 2.46 -4.71
N ASP A 58 -6.14 2.94 -4.21
CA ASP A 58 -6.86 2.35 -3.07
C ASP A 58 -7.33 0.92 -3.32
N ILE A 59 -7.37 0.47 -4.59
CA ILE A 59 -7.71 -0.92 -4.94
C ILE A 59 -6.77 -1.92 -4.27
N ILE A 60 -5.52 -1.54 -3.98
CA ILE A 60 -4.54 -2.39 -3.29
C ILE A 60 -5.11 -3.04 -2.03
N ILE A 61 -5.99 -2.34 -1.30
CA ILE A 61 -6.54 -2.83 -0.04
C ILE A 61 -7.67 -3.88 -0.21
N ARG A 62 -8.13 -4.07 -1.45
CA ARG A 62 -9.19 -5.02 -1.86
C ARG A 62 -8.62 -6.23 -2.59
N ILE A 63 -7.33 -6.22 -2.93
CA ILE A 63 -6.65 -7.35 -3.54
C ILE A 63 -6.46 -8.44 -2.47
N ALA A 64 -6.68 -9.69 -2.86
CA ALA A 64 -6.46 -10.83 -1.98
C ALA A 64 -4.99 -10.89 -1.53
N PRO A 65 -4.69 -11.14 -0.24
CA PRO A 65 -3.33 -11.05 0.30
C PRO A 65 -2.29 -11.89 -0.42
N GLU A 66 -2.66 -13.05 -0.95
CA GLU A 66 -1.81 -13.94 -1.72
C GLU A 66 -1.39 -13.40 -3.08
N LYS A 67 -2.08 -12.36 -3.59
CA LYS A 67 -1.77 -11.68 -4.85
C LYS A 67 -1.01 -10.36 -4.68
N LEU A 68 -0.80 -9.93 -3.43
CA LEU A 68 -0.03 -8.73 -3.15
C LEU A 68 1.46 -9.00 -3.35
N THR A 69 2.13 -8.05 -4.01
CA THR A 69 3.58 -8.03 -4.19
C THR A 69 4.11 -6.67 -3.78
N ASP A 70 5.41 -6.61 -3.48
CA ASP A 70 6.09 -5.36 -3.16
C ASP A 70 5.93 -4.34 -4.28
N ASP A 71 6.07 -4.76 -5.55
CA ASP A 71 5.90 -3.89 -6.71
C ASP A 71 4.51 -3.23 -6.75
N LEU A 72 3.45 -3.96 -6.40
CA LEU A 72 2.09 -3.41 -6.36
C LEU A 72 1.91 -2.46 -5.18
N CYS A 73 2.43 -2.80 -4.01
CA CYS A 73 2.40 -1.93 -2.83
C CYS A 73 3.16 -0.62 -3.11
N MET A 74 4.37 -0.74 -3.65
CA MET A 74 5.23 0.39 -4.00
C MET A 74 4.61 1.27 -5.07
N LEU A 75 4.05 0.67 -6.12
CA LEU A 75 3.30 1.40 -7.15
C LEU A 75 2.14 2.19 -6.53
N ALA A 76 1.33 1.54 -5.69
CA ALA A 76 0.19 2.20 -5.06
C ALA A 76 0.64 3.38 -4.17
N LEU A 77 1.72 3.21 -3.40
CA LEU A 77 2.29 4.25 -2.55
C LEU A 77 2.90 5.42 -3.34
N GLN A 78 3.47 5.16 -4.52
CA GLN A 78 4.01 6.19 -5.40
C GLN A 78 2.91 7.01 -6.09
N LEU A 79 1.77 6.39 -6.38
CA LEU A 79 0.64 7.03 -7.03
C LEU A 79 -0.22 7.85 -6.06
N ASP A 80 -0.40 7.37 -4.82
CA ASP A 80 -1.16 8.07 -3.79
C ASP A 80 -0.58 7.84 -2.40
N THR A 81 -0.03 8.91 -1.82
CA THR A 81 0.54 8.85 -0.46
C THR A 81 -0.53 8.84 0.64
N SER A 82 -1.76 9.24 0.33
CA SER A 82 -2.86 9.28 1.31
C SER A 82 -3.32 7.87 1.74
N ILE A 83 -3.08 6.85 0.90
CA ILE A 83 -3.46 5.47 1.18
C ILE A 83 -2.50 4.75 2.13
N VAL A 84 -1.31 5.30 2.46
CA VAL A 84 -0.29 4.65 3.32
C VAL A 84 -0.91 4.05 4.58
N ARG A 85 -1.73 4.84 5.29
CA ARG A 85 -2.41 4.40 6.52
C ARG A 85 -3.29 3.18 6.27
N SER A 86 -4.14 3.24 5.24
CA SER A 86 -5.10 2.18 4.92
C SER A 86 -4.42 0.94 4.37
N MET A 87 -3.37 1.11 3.56
CA MET A 87 -2.56 0.05 2.99
C MET A 87 -1.83 -0.71 4.09
N VAL A 88 -1.01 -0.02 4.89
CA VAL A 88 -0.25 -0.66 5.97
C VAL A 88 -1.20 -1.40 6.92
N ARG A 89 -2.35 -0.81 7.29
CA ARG A 89 -3.31 -1.51 8.18
C ARG A 89 -3.99 -2.74 7.57
N ARG A 90 -4.16 -2.82 6.26
CA ARG A 90 -4.92 -3.89 5.58
C ARG A 90 -4.05 -4.96 4.95
N VAL A 91 -2.86 -4.61 4.48
CA VAL A 91 -1.89 -5.57 3.96
C VAL A 91 -1.35 -6.37 5.15
N PRO A 92 -1.54 -7.70 5.19
CA PRO A 92 -1.05 -8.52 6.29
C PRO A 92 0.46 -8.41 6.43
N HIS A 93 0.95 -8.44 7.67
CA HIS A 93 2.38 -8.32 7.97
C HIS A 93 3.25 -9.37 7.26
N GLU A 94 2.72 -10.57 7.03
CA GLU A 94 3.38 -11.65 6.28
C GLU A 94 3.61 -11.31 4.80
N ARG A 95 2.97 -10.24 4.30
CA ARG A 95 3.06 -9.72 2.94
C ARG A 95 3.70 -8.34 2.86
N ARG A 96 4.20 -7.79 3.98
CA ARG A 96 4.97 -6.54 3.99
C ARG A 96 6.44 -6.87 4.13
N THR A 97 7.22 -6.54 3.12
CA THR A 97 8.67 -6.60 3.22
C THR A 97 9.22 -5.37 3.94
N LYS A 98 10.52 -5.43 4.25
CA LYS A 98 11.24 -4.31 4.87
C LYS A 98 11.19 -3.09 3.97
N GLU A 99 11.25 -3.29 2.66
CA GLU A 99 11.19 -2.28 1.61
C GLU A 99 9.85 -1.54 1.64
N VAL A 100 8.73 -2.27 1.67
CA VAL A 100 7.38 -1.67 1.78
C VAL A 100 7.24 -0.89 3.09
N CYS A 101 7.72 -1.44 4.21
CA CYS A 101 7.69 -0.76 5.50
C CYS A 101 8.53 0.53 5.50
N LEU A 102 9.73 0.48 4.91
CA LEU A 102 10.62 1.63 4.81
C LEU A 102 10.00 2.75 3.99
N VAL A 103 9.42 2.43 2.84
CA VAL A 103 8.77 3.42 1.99
C VAL A 103 7.53 4.01 2.65
N ALA A 104 6.74 3.19 3.35
CA ALA A 104 5.59 3.68 4.10
C ALA A 104 5.99 4.73 5.15
N VAL A 105 7.06 4.51 5.91
CA VAL A 105 7.52 5.48 6.92
C VAL A 105 8.24 6.69 6.32
N GLN A 106 8.86 6.55 5.14
CA GLN A 106 9.43 7.68 4.40
C GLN A 106 8.36 8.60 3.81
N ILE A 107 7.18 8.06 3.49
CA ILE A 107 6.02 8.86 3.06
C ILE A 107 5.32 9.48 4.27
N ASN A 108 5.14 8.72 5.34
CA ASN A 108 4.49 9.16 6.58
C ASN A 108 5.14 8.47 7.79
N GLY A 109 5.94 9.20 8.55
CA GLY A 109 6.70 8.69 9.69
C GLY A 109 5.82 8.07 10.76
N LEU A 110 4.59 8.59 10.94
CA LEU A 110 3.61 8.03 11.86
C LEU A 110 3.04 6.68 11.40
N ALA A 111 3.30 6.22 10.17
CA ALA A 111 2.91 4.90 9.70
C ALA A 111 3.57 3.77 10.53
N ILE A 112 4.70 4.06 11.19
CA ILE A 112 5.39 3.13 12.10
C ILE A 112 4.46 2.60 13.21
N GLN A 113 3.41 3.35 13.60
CA GLN A 113 2.44 2.94 14.61
C GLN A 113 1.65 1.68 14.21
N TYR A 114 1.56 1.38 12.91
CA TYR A 114 0.83 0.23 12.36
C TYR A 114 1.73 -0.96 12.01
N LEU A 115 3.04 -0.83 12.23
CA LEU A 115 4.01 -1.90 12.03
C LEU A 115 4.08 -2.79 13.28
N ASN A 116 4.23 -4.09 13.07
CA ASN A 116 4.50 -5.07 14.11
C ASN A 116 5.94 -4.93 14.62
N PHE A 117 6.23 -5.61 15.74
CA PHE A 117 7.54 -5.55 16.38
C PHE A 117 8.70 -5.90 15.43
N GLU A 118 8.54 -6.95 14.63
CA GLU A 118 9.59 -7.46 13.73
C GLU A 118 9.87 -6.54 12.54
N GLU A 119 8.90 -5.70 12.14
CA GLU A 119 9.02 -4.76 11.02
C GLU A 119 9.71 -3.46 11.45
N LYS A 120 9.70 -3.14 12.75
CA LYS A 120 10.39 -1.98 13.32
C LYS A 120 11.89 -2.27 13.43
N THR A 121 12.57 -2.31 12.30
CA THR A 121 14.04 -2.39 12.27
C THR A 121 14.68 -1.05 12.63
N PRO A 122 15.98 -1.00 13.01
CA PRO A 122 16.68 0.27 13.24
C PRO A 122 16.58 1.24 12.04
N ALA A 123 16.68 0.72 10.81
CA ALA A 123 16.56 1.52 9.59
C ALA A 123 15.16 2.12 9.41
N VAL A 124 14.11 1.33 9.67
CA VAL A 124 12.71 1.81 9.63
C VAL A 124 12.45 2.83 10.72
N CYS A 125 12.95 2.60 11.94
CA CYS A 125 12.80 3.54 13.06
C CYS A 125 13.51 4.87 12.77
N LEU A 126 14.74 4.83 12.28
CA LEU A 126 15.49 6.02 11.91
C LEU A 126 14.80 6.79 10.79
N ALA A 127 14.37 6.12 9.72
CA ALA A 127 13.64 6.75 8.64
C ALA A 127 12.32 7.39 9.11
N ALA A 128 11.58 6.72 10.01
CA ALA A 128 10.34 7.25 10.56
C ALA A 128 10.57 8.54 11.35
N VAL A 129 11.57 8.59 12.24
CA VAL A 129 11.84 9.79 13.05
C VAL A 129 12.48 10.93 12.26
N GLN A 130 13.21 10.62 11.18
CA GLN A 130 13.70 11.62 10.24
C GLN A 130 12.56 12.23 9.42
N GLN A 131 11.49 11.47 9.16
CA GLN A 131 10.31 11.95 8.46
C GLN A 131 9.39 12.74 9.40
N ASP A 132 9.08 12.21 10.60
CA ASP A 132 8.30 12.85 11.66
C ASP A 132 8.92 12.53 13.03
N GLY A 133 9.47 13.53 13.71
CA GLY A 133 10.14 13.36 15.00
C GLY A 133 9.20 12.82 16.08
N ASN A 134 7.89 13.06 15.98
CA ASN A 134 6.92 12.48 16.91
C ASN A 134 6.75 10.97 16.72
N ALA A 135 7.24 10.39 15.62
CA ALA A 135 7.22 8.94 15.40
C ALA A 135 8.01 8.17 16.47
N ILE A 136 8.92 8.84 17.19
CA ILE A 136 9.69 8.26 18.30
C ILE A 136 8.80 7.65 19.40
N GLN A 137 7.59 8.19 19.58
CA GLN A 137 6.62 7.67 20.56
C GLN A 137 6.22 6.21 20.27
N TYR A 138 6.35 5.78 19.01
CA TYR A 138 6.02 4.43 18.53
C TYR A 138 7.25 3.55 18.29
N VAL A 139 8.47 4.09 18.47
CA VAL A 139 9.72 3.33 18.40
C VAL A 139 9.91 2.55 19.71
N PRO A 140 10.10 1.22 19.67
CA PRO A 140 10.35 0.42 20.86
C PRO A 140 11.58 0.90 21.63
N HIS A 141 11.51 0.89 22.97
CA HIS A 141 12.58 1.43 23.82
C HIS A 141 13.96 0.83 23.53
N TYR A 142 14.05 -0.48 23.26
CA TYR A 142 15.33 -1.15 22.96
C TYR A 142 15.96 -0.72 21.62
N LEU A 143 15.21 -0.03 20.75
CA LEU A 143 15.70 0.53 19.48
C LEU A 143 15.98 2.03 19.55
N ARG A 144 15.69 2.70 20.67
CA ARG A 144 15.94 4.13 20.85
C ARG A 144 17.41 4.39 21.15
N THR A 145 18.25 4.22 20.12
CA THR A 145 19.66 4.58 20.20
C THR A 145 19.82 6.10 20.29
N PRO A 146 20.96 6.61 20.80
CA PRO A 146 21.24 8.04 20.79
C PRO A 146 21.06 8.68 19.41
N GLU A 147 21.45 7.97 18.35
CA GLU A 147 21.26 8.41 16.96
C GLU A 147 19.78 8.64 16.63
N ILE A 148 18.90 7.68 16.93
CA ILE A 148 17.46 7.80 16.66
C ILE A 148 16.82 8.89 17.53
N CYS A 149 17.20 8.98 18.81
CA CYS A 149 16.70 10.01 19.73
C CYS A 149 17.09 11.42 19.27
N VAL A 150 18.36 11.61 18.89
CA VAL A 150 18.85 12.89 18.37
C VAL A 150 18.19 13.22 17.03
N ALA A 151 18.03 12.25 16.14
CA ALA A 151 17.31 12.46 14.88
C ALA A 151 15.86 12.93 15.12
N ALA A 152 15.15 12.32 16.08
CA ALA A 152 13.78 12.71 16.44
C ALA A 152 13.70 14.15 16.96
N VAL A 153 14.57 14.54 17.89
CA VAL A 153 14.60 15.89 18.49
C VAL A 153 15.04 16.94 17.47
N ASN A 154 15.99 16.59 16.58
CA ASN A 154 16.41 17.48 15.50
C ASN A 154 15.29 17.71 14.47
N GLN A 155 14.47 16.70 14.20
CA GLN A 155 13.32 16.84 13.32
C GLN A 155 12.21 17.66 14.00
N ASN A 156 11.88 17.36 15.25
CA ASN A 156 10.91 18.07 16.05
C ASN A 156 11.35 18.13 17.52
N VAL A 157 11.69 19.32 18.01
CA VAL A 157 12.13 19.53 19.39
C VAL A 157 11.10 19.05 20.42
N SER A 158 9.80 19.14 20.11
CA SER A 158 8.74 18.63 20.99
C SER A 158 8.78 17.12 21.18
N ALA A 159 9.50 16.37 20.33
CA ALA A 159 9.69 14.94 20.47
C ALA A 159 10.46 14.56 21.76
N VAL A 160 11.18 15.51 22.38
CA VAL A 160 11.88 15.30 23.66
C VAL A 160 10.96 14.79 24.78
N GLN A 161 9.65 15.11 24.73
CA GLN A 161 8.68 14.65 25.72
C GLN A 161 8.47 13.13 25.70
N PHE A 162 8.87 12.46 24.62
CA PHE A 162 8.69 11.03 24.43
C PHE A 162 9.97 10.21 24.67
N LEU A 163 11.11 10.86 24.95
CA LEU A 163 12.40 10.22 25.21
C LEU A 163 12.55 9.84 26.68
#